data_AF-A0A7S0XEN0-F1
#
_entry.id   AF-A0A7S0XEN0-F1
#
_cell.length_a   1.000
_cell.length_b   1.000
_cell.length_c   1.000
_cell.angle_alpha   90.00
_cell.angle_beta   90.00
_cell.angle_gamma   90.00
#
_symmetry.space_group_name_H-M   'P 1'
#
loop_
_entity.id
_entity.type
_entity.pdbx_description
1 polymer ?
#
loop_
_entity_poly.entity_id
_entity_poly.type
_entity_poly.pdbx_seq_one_letter_code
_entity_poly.pdbx_strand_id
1 'polypeptide(L)'
;VCADFNFGPTTADLAVQYMDRVLSKVNVPKTSLQLVAMCCLEVAVKYEEVEQNVPSLSKLRSCASNVYSVEIIKKMELAVLIELDWELAMVVPAHFLEAVLAVTG
;
A
#
# COMPACT_ATOMS: atom_id res chain seq x y z
N VAL A 1 5.67 8.79 6.01
CA VAL A 1 4.30 8.59 5.50
C VAL A 1 3.47 7.78 6.47
N CYS A 2 3.62 6.45 6.60
CA CYS A 2 2.72 5.67 7.48
C CYS A 2 2.68 6.15 8.93
N ALA A 3 3.83 6.48 9.52
CA ALA A 3 3.92 7.05 10.87
C ALA A 3 3.25 8.45 10.97
N ASP A 4 3.33 9.28 9.93
CA ASP A 4 2.74 10.62 9.91
C ASP A 4 1.19 10.56 9.88
N PHE A 5 0.64 9.47 9.35
CA PHE A 5 -0.81 9.23 9.28
C PHE A 5 -1.32 8.29 10.38
N ASN A 6 -0.44 7.79 11.26
CA ASN A 6 -0.76 6.77 12.28
C ASN A 6 -1.44 5.51 11.71
N PHE A 7 -1.02 5.06 10.52
CA PHE A 7 -1.48 3.77 10.00
C PHE A 7 -0.93 2.62 10.84
N GLY A 8 -1.67 1.53 10.90
CA GLY A 8 -1.25 0.30 11.56
C GLY A 8 0.04 -0.28 10.96
N PRO A 9 0.79 -1.08 11.74
CA PRO A 9 1.98 -1.76 11.22
C PRO A 9 1.65 -2.72 10.06
N THR A 10 0.46 -3.33 10.09
CA THR A 10 -0.07 -4.20 9.02
C THR A 10 -0.17 -3.46 7.69
N THR A 11 -0.62 -2.21 7.69
CA THR A 11 -0.76 -1.38 6.49
C THR A 11 0.58 -1.12 5.81
N ALA A 12 1.64 -0.84 6.59
CA ALA A 12 2.98 -0.63 6.06
C ALA A 12 3.58 -1.92 5.49
N ASP A 13 3.43 -3.03 6.21
CA ASP A 13 3.90 -4.35 5.77
C ASP A 13 3.19 -4.79 4.47
N LEU A 14 1.88 -4.57 4.38
CA LEU A 14 1.08 -4.90 3.21
C LEU A 14 1.50 -4.07 1.99
N ALA A 15 1.78 -2.78 2.17
CA ALA A 15 2.28 -1.91 1.11
C ALA A 15 3.65 -2.38 0.58
N VAL A 16 4.56 -2.82 1.46
CA VAL A 16 5.85 -3.39 1.07
C VAL A 16 5.66 -4.69 0.30
N GLN A 17 4.82 -5.59 0.78
CA GLN A 17 4.56 -6.85 0.07
C GLN A 17 3.92 -6.64 -1.31
N TYR A 18 3.02 -5.66 -1.45
CA TYR A 18 2.49 -5.29 -2.76
C TYR A 18 3.58 -4.78 -3.69
N MET A 19 4.47 -3.91 -3.19
CA MET A 19 5.58 -3.41 -3.97
C MET A 19 6.51 -4.55 -4.43
N ASP A 20 6.85 -5.48 -3.55
CA ASP A 20 7.69 -6.64 -3.87
C ASP A 20 7.03 -7.54 -4.93
N ARG A 21 5.73 -7.82 -4.82
CA ARG A 21 4.98 -8.58 -5.84
C ARG A 21 5.02 -7.87 -7.20
N VAL A 22 4.76 -6.57 -7.24
CA VAL A 22 4.81 -5.78 -8.49
C VAL A 22 6.21 -5.83 -9.11
N LEU A 23 7.25 -5.61 -8.31
CA LEU A 23 8.64 -5.64 -8.78
C LEU A 23 9.12 -7.03 -9.19
N SER A 24 8.53 -8.09 -8.64
CA SER A 24 8.83 -9.48 -9.05
C SER A 24 8.31 -9.82 -10.46
N LYS A 25 7.24 -9.15 -10.90
CA LYS A 25 6.59 -9.38 -12.20
C LYS A 25 7.02 -8.37 -13.26
N VAL A 26 7.28 -7.14 -12.85
CA VAL A 26 7.51 -6.00 -13.77
C VAL A 26 8.82 -5.29 -13.43
N ASN A 27 9.65 -5.07 -14.44
CA ASN A 27 10.83 -4.22 -14.29
C ASN A 27 10.42 -2.74 -14.33
N VAL A 28 10.25 -2.13 -13.15
CA VAL A 28 9.81 -0.74 -13.00
C VAL A 28 11.02 0.22 -13.09
N PRO A 29 10.99 1.25 -13.95
CA PRO A 29 12.07 2.23 -14.01
C PRO A 29 12.11 3.07 -12.73
N LYS A 30 13.31 3.51 -12.34
CA LYS A 30 13.54 4.29 -11.11
C LYS A 30 12.66 5.54 -11.00
N THR A 31 12.33 6.17 -12.14
CA THR A 31 11.45 7.35 -12.24
C THR A 31 10.00 7.07 -11.83
N SER A 32 9.57 5.80 -11.91
CA SER A 32 8.20 5.37 -11.62
C SER A 32 8.09 4.66 -10.27
N LEU A 33 9.21 4.33 -9.61
CA LEU A 33 9.20 3.64 -8.31
C LEU A 33 8.44 4.42 -7.24
N GLN A 34 8.59 5.74 -7.18
CA GLN A 34 7.85 6.56 -6.21
C GLN A 34 6.34 6.48 -6.42
N LEU A 35 5.91 6.52 -7.68
CA LEU A 35 4.49 6.42 -8.04
C LEU A 35 3.93 5.03 -7.72
N VAL A 36 4.68 3.96 -8.04
CA VAL A 36 4.28 2.59 -7.70
C VAL A 36 4.19 2.40 -6.19
N ALA A 37 5.20 2.83 -5.43
CA ALA A 37 5.20 2.73 -3.97
C ALA A 37 4.03 3.50 -3.34
N MET A 38 3.72 4.70 -3.85
CA MET A 38 2.57 5.48 -3.39
C MET A 38 1.25 4.77 -3.68
N CYS A 39 1.08 4.17 -4.86
CA CYS A 39 -0.12 3.40 -5.19
C CYS A 39 -0.23 2.11 -4.37
N CYS A 40 0.88 1.41 -4.11
CA CYS A 40 0.89 0.23 -3.23
C CYS A 40 0.44 0.60 -1.81
N LEU A 41 0.89 1.75 -1.30
CA LEU A 41 0.44 2.27 0.00
C LEU A 41 -1.04 2.66 -0.02
N GLU A 42 -1.50 3.33 -1.07
CA GLU A 42 -2.91 3.71 -1.22
C GLU A 42 -3.83 2.48 -1.23
N VAL A 43 -3.45 1.42 -1.95
CA VAL A 43 -4.17 0.15 -1.98
C VAL A 43 -4.16 -0.53 -0.61
N ALA A 44 -3.02 -0.56 0.08
CA ALA A 44 -2.91 -1.14 1.42
C ALA A 44 -3.78 -0.41 2.45
N VAL A 45 -3.74 0.93 2.45
CA VAL A 45 -4.56 1.74 3.35
C VAL A 45 -6.06 1.53 3.08
N LYS A 46 -6.49 1.46 1.82
CA LYS A 46 -7.89 1.18 1.47
C LYS A 46 -8.36 -0.21 1.87
N TYR A 47 -7.44 -1.17 1.99
CA TYR A 47 -7.76 -2.55 2.32
C TYR A 47 -7.76 -2.81 3.83
N GLU A 48 -6.77 -2.27 4.54
CA GLU A 48 -6.50 -2.60 5.94
C GLU A 48 -7.11 -1.60 6.92
N GLU A 49 -7.16 -0.31 6.56
CA GLU A 49 -7.63 0.74 7.47
C GLU A 49 -9.15 0.93 7.39
N VAL A 50 -9.73 1.39 8.49
CA VAL A 50 -11.12 1.86 8.51
C VAL A 50 -11.30 3.07 7.60
N GLU A 51 -12.46 3.20 6.96
CA GLU A 51 -12.75 4.24 5.95
C GLU A 51 -12.41 5.67 6.42
N GLN A 52 -12.65 5.96 7.71
CA GLN A 52 -12.33 7.24 8.35
C GLN A 52 -10.83 7.57 8.41
N ASN A 53 -9.96 6.57 8.40
CA ASN A 53 -8.50 6.71 8.41
C ASN A 53 -7.92 6.78 7.00
N VAL A 54 -8.68 6.39 5.97
CA VAL A 54 -8.25 6.44 4.58
C VAL A 54 -8.13 7.92 4.17
N PRO A 55 -6.91 8.43 3.91
CA PRO A 55 -6.73 9.81 3.52
C PRO A 55 -7.28 10.05 2.11
N SER A 56 -7.77 11.26 1.85
CA SER A 56 -8.16 11.63 0.50
C SER A 56 -6.96 11.57 -0.45
N LEU A 57 -7.23 11.27 -1.73
CA LEU A 57 -6.21 11.23 -2.77
C LEU A 57 -5.36 12.51 -2.80
N SER A 58 -5.97 13.68 -2.58
CA SER A 58 -5.29 14.97 -2.50
C SER A 58 -4.26 15.03 -1.36
N LYS A 59 -4.56 14.41 -0.21
CA LYS A 59 -3.69 14.38 0.97
C LYS A 59 -2.55 13.37 0.82
N LEU A 60 -2.77 12.25 0.14
CA LEU A 60 -1.70 11.32 -0.26
C LEU A 60 -0.77 11.97 -1.31
N ARG A 61 -1.36 12.67 -2.28
CA ARG A 61 -0.61 13.34 -3.35
C ARG A 61 0.35 14.41 -2.83
N SER A 62 -0.01 15.11 -1.75
CA SER A 62 0.88 16.09 -1.13
C SER A 62 2.11 15.44 -0.49
N CYS A 63 2.03 14.18 -0.05
CA CYS A 63 3.19 13.43 0.44
C CYS A 63 4.22 13.12 -0.67
N ALA A 64 3.77 13.02 -1.92
CA ALA A 64 4.62 12.91 -3.09
C ALA A 64 4.86 14.27 -3.78
N SER A 65 4.82 15.36 -3.02
CA SER A 65 5.09 16.73 -3.49
C SER A 65 4.24 17.17 -4.69
N ASN A 66 3.05 16.58 -4.87
CA ASN A 66 2.16 16.87 -6.01
C ASN A 66 2.77 16.66 -7.40
N VAL A 67 3.78 15.79 -7.52
CA VAL A 67 4.51 15.55 -8.76
C VAL A 67 3.62 14.87 -9.82
N TYR A 68 2.63 14.07 -9.40
CA TYR A 68 1.78 13.28 -10.28
C TYR A 68 0.34 13.83 -10.33
N SER A 69 -0.28 13.78 -11.52
CA SER A 69 -1.69 14.14 -11.67
C SER A 69 -2.60 13.04 -11.13
N VAL A 70 -3.85 13.40 -10.80
CA VAL A 70 -4.84 12.43 -10.28
C VAL A 70 -5.09 11.30 -11.29
N GLU A 71 -5.10 11.62 -12.58
CA GLU A 71 -5.31 10.66 -13.65
C GLU A 71 -4.15 9.66 -13.75
N ILE A 72 -2.91 10.13 -13.58
CA ILE A 72 -1.72 9.29 -13.56
C ILE A 72 -1.77 8.33 -12.37
N ILE A 73 -2.15 8.84 -11.19
CA ILE A 73 -2.23 8.02 -9.98
C ILE A 73 -3.30 6.94 -10.12
N LYS A 74 -4.50 7.29 -10.58
CA LYS A 74 -5.58 6.31 -10.83
C LYS A 74 -5.19 5.24 -11.85
N LYS A 75 -4.47 5.61 -12.91
CA LYS A 75 -3.96 4.65 -13.89
C LYS A 75 -2.92 3.71 -13.28
N MET A 76 -2.00 4.24 -12.47
CA MET A 76 -1.02 3.40 -11.79
C MET A 76 -1.66 2.50 -10.73
N GLU A 77 -2.61 3.02 -9.96
CA GLU A 77 -3.37 2.24 -8.98
C GLU A 77 -4.04 1.04 -9.66
N LEU A 78 -4.74 1.27 -10.77
CA LEU A 78 -5.34 0.18 -11.55
C LEU A 78 -4.28 -0.80 -12.07
N ALA A 79 -3.15 -0.32 -12.55
CA ALA A 79 -2.05 -1.19 -12.99
C ALA A 79 -1.51 -2.04 -11.84
N VAL A 80 -1.31 -1.46 -10.66
CA VAL A 80 -0.88 -2.19 -9.44
C VAL A 80 -1.92 -3.25 -9.08
N LEU A 81 -3.22 -2.93 -9.08
CA LEU A 81 -4.28 -3.91 -8.79
C LEU A 81 -4.30 -5.07 -9.80
N ILE A 82 -4.09 -4.78 -11.09
CA ILE A 82 -3.96 -5.79 -12.14
C ILE A 82 -2.73 -6.68 -11.89
N GLU A 83 -1.57 -6.10 -11.58
CA GLU A 83 -0.35 -6.86 -11.29
C GLU A 83 -0.45 -7.69 -10.00
N LEU A 84 -1.30 -7.27 -9.06
CA LEU A 84 -1.62 -8.04 -7.86
C LEU A 84 -2.70 -9.11 -8.09
N ASP A 85 -3.22 -9.25 -9.32
CA ASP A 85 -4.33 -10.15 -9.67
C ASP A 85 -5.58 -9.90 -8.80
N TRP A 86 -5.74 -8.68 -8.26
CA TRP A 86 -6.75 -8.33 -7.25
C TRP A 86 -6.71 -9.18 -5.96
N GLU A 87 -5.63 -9.95 -5.74
CA GLU A 87 -5.41 -10.75 -4.54
C GLU A 87 -4.78 -9.90 -3.44
N LEU A 88 -5.62 -9.09 -2.78
CA LEU A 88 -5.23 -8.17 -1.70
C LEU A 88 -5.22 -8.83 -0.31
N ALA A 89 -5.83 -10.00 -0.19
CA ALA A 89 -5.85 -10.78 1.05
C ALA A 89 -4.49 -11.45 1.30
N MET A 90 -3.47 -10.64 1.57
CA MET A 90 -2.17 -11.13 1.99
C MET A 90 -2.13 -11.22 3.50
N VAL A 91 -1.88 -12.42 4.02
CA VAL A 91 -1.74 -12.59 5.46
C VAL A 91 -0.35 -12.10 5.87
N VAL A 92 -0.26 -10.91 6.46
CA VAL A 92 0.99 -10.43 7.07
C VAL A 92 1.23 -11.13 8.41
N PRO A 93 2.50 -11.34 8.84
CA PRO A 93 2.83 -11.92 10.14
C PRO A 93 2.16 -11.21 11.32
N ALA A 94 1.93 -9.89 11.20
CA ALA A 94 1.21 -9.10 12.18
C ALA A 94 -0.24 -9.60 12.43
N HIS A 95 -0.90 -10.23 11.44
CA HIS A 95 -2.23 -10.84 11.64
C HIS A 95 -2.20 -12.07 12.56
N PHE A 96 -1.05 -12.74 12.68
CA PHE A 96 -0.90 -13.90 13.55
C PHE A 96 -0.35 -13.57 14.93
N LEU A 97 0.04 -12.31 15.18
CA LEU A 97 0.69 -11.93 16.43
C LEU A 97 -0.21 -12.24 17.64
N GLU A 98 -1.50 -11.95 17.54
CA GLU A 98 -2.48 -12.26 18.59
C GLU A 98 -2.67 -13.77 18.78
N ALA A 99 -2.73 -14.54 17.69
CA ALA A 99 -2.88 -15.99 17.74
C ALA A 99 -1.66 -16.68 18.37
N VAL A 100 -0.45 -16.21 18.06
CA VAL A 100 0.79 -16.74 18.65
C VAL A 100 0.88 -16.38 20.13
N LEU A 101 0.59 -15.13 20.51
CA LEU A 101 0.59 -14.70 21.90
C LEU A 101 -0.40 -15.48 22.77
N ALA A 102 -1.57 -15.82 22.22
CA ALA A 102 -2.59 -16.62 22.91
C ALA A 102 -2.18 -18.07 23.16
N VAL A 103 -1.27 -18.64 22.36
CA VAL A 103 -0.79 -20.03 22.51
C VAL A 103 0.42 -20.11 23.45
N THR A 104 1.17 -19.02 23.60
CA THR A 104 2.37 -18.95 24.44
C THR A 104 2.16 -18.32 25.82
N GLY A 105 0.92 -17.97 26.18
CA GLY A 105 0.52 -17.37 27.45
C GLY A 105 0.08 -18.38 28.50
#